data_AF-A0A508WQT4-F1
#
_entry.id   AF-A0A508WQT4-F1
#
_cell.length_a   1.000
_cell.length_b   1.000
_cell.length_c   1.000
_cell.angle_alpha   90.00
_cell.angle_beta   90.00
_cell.angle_gamma   90.00
#
_symmetry.space_group_name_H-M   'P 1'
#
loop_
_entity.id
_entity.type
_entity.pdbx_description
1 polymer ?
#
loop_
_entity_poly.entity_id
_entity_poly.type
_entity_poly.pdbx_seq_one_letter_code
_entity_poly.pdbx_strand_id
1 'polypeptide(L)'
;MGCARRGAFNIRISALIEDLNTRTMRRYGKSRRALFDEVERDQLKPLPSTPFEYAEWKVAKVHPDYHVEVDKTFYSVPHVLIGRRVDIRLTYRAVEIFFDHKRVASHIRSSQRSGHIIVNEHMPKAHQRYANTTPHTLRREAAKVGTNTAIFIERLLCDRPHREQGYRSAQGVLSLARRYESDRLELACERALVINALSYSSVANILRSGLDRAPAMSEAVKPAPPHGNIRGKTYYQ
;
A
#
# COMPACT_ATOMS: atom_id res chain seq x y z
N MET A 1 -17.52 3.83 23.40
CA MET A 1 -18.22 4.66 24.42
C MET A 1 -17.48 5.96 24.83
N GLY A 2 -16.37 6.37 24.20
CA GLY A 2 -15.59 7.56 24.64
C GLY A 2 -15.99 8.91 24.04
N CYS A 3 -16.67 8.93 22.88
CA CYS A 3 -16.94 10.18 22.15
C CYS A 3 -18.09 11.00 22.77
N ALA A 4 -19.16 10.33 23.22
CA ALA A 4 -20.32 10.99 23.83
C ALA A 4 -20.00 11.72 25.15
N ARG A 5 -19.06 11.21 25.95
CA ARG A 5 -18.64 11.84 27.22
C ARG A 5 -17.80 13.10 27.03
N ARG A 6 -16.95 13.17 26.00
CA ARG A 6 -16.14 14.37 25.73
C ARG A 6 -16.99 15.53 25.19
N GLY A 7 -17.97 15.22 24.33
CA GLY A 7 -18.93 16.23 23.85
C GLY A 7 -19.74 16.85 24.99
N ALA A 8 -20.31 16.02 25.86
CA ALA A 8 -21.08 16.48 27.02
C ALA A 8 -20.24 17.32 28.01
N PHE A 9 -18.97 16.97 28.20
CA PHE A 9 -18.05 17.72 29.06
C PHE A 9 -17.76 19.12 28.50
N ASN A 10 -17.45 19.22 27.21
CA ASN A 10 -17.20 20.51 26.57
C ASN A 10 -18.44 21.41 26.62
N ILE A 11 -19.63 20.86 26.39
CA ILE A 11 -20.90 21.60 26.53
C ILE A 11 -21.05 22.14 27.96
N ARG A 12 -20.75 21.33 28.97
CA ARG A 12 -20.84 21.76 30.37
C ARG A 12 -19.83 22.85 30.70
N ILE A 13 -18.60 22.75 30.21
CA ILE A 13 -17.59 23.81 30.35
C ILE A 13 -18.10 25.11 29.73
N SER A 14 -18.62 25.07 28.50
CA SER A 14 -19.14 26.26 27.83
C SER A 14 -20.23 26.96 28.66
N ALA A 15 -21.18 26.19 29.22
CA ALA A 15 -22.22 26.75 30.08
C ALA A 15 -21.65 27.38 31.36
N LEU A 16 -20.65 26.76 31.99
CA LEU A 16 -19.99 27.31 33.18
C LEU A 16 -19.18 28.57 32.87
N ILE A 17 -18.56 28.65 31.70
CA ILE A 17 -17.85 29.85 31.24
C ILE A 17 -18.83 31.01 31.04
N GLU A 18 -20.00 30.76 30.45
CA GLU A 18 -21.03 31.80 30.31
C GLU A 18 -21.49 32.32 31.67
N ASP A 19 -21.83 31.44 32.62
CA ASP A 19 -22.22 31.82 33.98
C ASP A 19 -21.12 32.63 34.68
N LEU A 20 -19.85 32.20 34.56
CA LEU A 20 -18.72 32.91 35.15
C LEU A 20 -18.52 34.31 34.55
N ASN A 21 -18.76 34.47 33.25
CA ASN A 21 -18.58 35.72 32.54
C ASN A 21 -19.71 36.73 32.80
N THR A 22 -20.92 36.25 33.05
CA THR A 22 -22.09 37.10 33.37
C THR A 22 -22.18 37.44 34.85
N ARG A 23 -21.54 36.66 35.74
CA ARG A 23 -21.52 36.92 37.19
C ARG A 23 -20.81 38.23 37.55
N THR A 24 -21.48 39.06 38.36
CA THR A 24 -20.93 40.30 38.91
C THR A 24 -19.75 40.04 39.86
N MET A 25 -18.64 40.73 39.63
CA MET A 25 -17.46 40.65 40.48
C MET A 25 -17.55 41.64 41.63
N ARG A 26 -17.41 41.15 42.88
CA ARG A 26 -17.57 41.96 44.10
C ARG A 26 -16.71 43.22 44.14
N ARG A 27 -15.47 43.16 43.65
CA ARG A 27 -14.52 44.29 43.66
C ARG A 27 -14.85 45.37 42.63
N TYR A 28 -15.45 44.99 41.50
CA TYR A 28 -15.61 45.88 40.34
C TYR A 28 -17.06 46.33 40.15
N GLY A 29 -18.03 45.74 40.86
CA GLY A 29 -19.45 46.05 40.72
C GLY A 29 -20.07 45.67 39.36
N LYS A 30 -19.26 45.15 38.42
CA LYS A 30 -19.64 44.74 37.06
C LYS A 30 -19.27 43.28 36.80
N SER A 31 -19.91 42.68 35.81
CA SER A 31 -19.52 41.35 35.31
C SER A 31 -18.33 41.46 34.36
N ARG A 32 -17.65 40.32 34.10
CA ARG A 32 -16.55 40.27 33.13
C ARG A 32 -17.02 40.64 31.74
N ARG A 33 -18.22 40.17 31.35
CA ARG A 33 -18.85 40.49 30.07
C ARG A 33 -19.12 41.99 29.92
N ALA A 34 -19.65 42.63 30.97
CA ALA A 34 -19.91 44.06 30.94
C ALA A 34 -18.62 44.89 30.78
N LEU A 35 -17.55 44.50 31.48
CA LEU A 35 -16.24 45.16 31.34
C LEU A 35 -15.62 44.94 29.96
N PHE A 36 -15.72 43.73 29.40
CA PHE A 36 -15.27 43.44 28.04
C PHE A 36 -16.00 44.32 27.01
N ASP A 37 -17.32 44.47 27.15
CA ASP A 37 -18.14 45.24 26.23
C ASP A 37 -17.85 46.75 26.28
N GLU A 38 -17.55 47.28 27.48
CA GLU A 38 -17.31 48.71 27.71
C GLU A 38 -15.88 49.15 27.38
N VAL A 39 -14.88 48.28 27.62
CA VAL A 39 -13.46 48.68 27.59
C VAL A 39 -12.67 47.99 26.47
N GLU A 40 -12.93 46.70 26.23
CA GLU A 40 -12.06 45.89 25.37
C GLU A 40 -12.59 45.76 23.94
N ARG A 41 -13.92 45.67 23.77
CA ARG A 41 -14.55 45.34 22.48
C ARG A 41 -14.11 46.25 21.33
N ASP A 42 -14.09 47.57 21.56
CA ASP A 42 -13.75 48.55 20.53
C ASP A 42 -12.24 48.59 20.20
N GLN A 43 -11.40 47.99 21.05
CA GLN A 43 -9.95 47.90 20.85
C GLN A 43 -9.53 46.61 20.13
N LEU A 44 -10.44 45.64 19.99
CA LEU A 44 -10.14 44.34 19.41
C LEU A 44 -10.42 44.31 17.90
N LYS A 45 -9.60 43.55 17.19
CA LYS A 45 -9.87 43.22 15.79
C LYS A 45 -11.09 42.28 15.68
N PRO A 46 -11.81 42.30 14.55
CA PRO A 46 -12.90 41.36 14.31
C PRO A 46 -12.41 39.92 14.45
N LEU A 47 -13.28 39.04 14.96
CA LEU A 47 -12.97 37.63 15.11
C LEU A 47 -12.66 37.02 13.72
N PRO A 48 -11.51 36.38 13.52
CA PRO A 48 -11.18 35.73 12.26
C PRO A 48 -12.24 34.69 11.89
N SER A 49 -12.60 34.61 10.59
CA SER A 49 -13.57 33.64 10.09
C SER A 49 -13.09 32.20 10.19
N THR A 50 -11.77 32.00 10.20
CA THR A 50 -11.13 30.70 10.35
C THR A 50 -10.67 30.52 11.80
N PRO A 51 -11.11 29.45 12.49
CA PRO A 51 -10.59 29.10 13.80
C PRO A 51 -9.07 28.95 13.77
N PHE A 52 -8.42 29.27 14.89
CA PHE A 52 -7.00 28.99 15.06
C PHE A 52 -6.74 27.48 14.93
N GLU A 53 -5.84 27.11 14.01
CA GLU A 53 -5.42 25.74 13.82
C GLU A 53 -4.07 25.52 14.49
N TYR A 54 -4.06 24.75 15.58
CA TYR A 54 -2.84 24.31 16.21
C TYR A 54 -2.09 23.34 15.29
N ALA A 55 -0.79 23.59 15.12
CA ALA A 55 0.10 22.75 14.32
C ALA A 55 1.41 22.49 15.05
N GLU A 56 1.85 21.23 15.05
CA GLU A 56 3.17 20.83 15.54
C GLU A 56 4.13 20.68 14.37
N TRP A 57 5.38 21.09 14.57
CA TRP A 57 6.43 20.93 13.57
C TRP A 57 7.44 19.88 14.03
N LYS A 58 7.78 18.97 13.12
CA LYS A 58 8.79 17.92 13.34
C LYS A 58 9.71 17.82 12.13
N VAL A 59 10.94 17.40 12.34
CA VAL A 59 11.89 17.10 11.25
C VAL A 59 12.06 15.60 11.16
N ALA A 60 11.91 15.03 9.97
CA ALA A 60 12.11 13.61 9.73
C ALA A 60 13.04 13.38 8.53
N LYS A 61 13.76 12.26 8.54
CA LYS A 61 14.53 11.80 7.38
C LYS A 61 13.66 10.86 6.54
N VAL A 62 13.66 11.06 5.23
CA VAL A 62 12.95 10.18 4.29
C VAL A 62 13.68 8.83 4.21
N HIS A 63 12.94 7.77 4.46
CA HIS A 63 13.43 6.39 4.47
C HIS A 63 13.67 5.89 3.01
N PRO A 64 14.52 4.87 2.79
CA PRO A 64 14.82 4.35 1.43
C PRO A 64 13.60 3.88 0.63
N ASP A 65 12.52 3.52 1.33
CA ASP A 65 11.23 3.15 0.76
C ASP A 65 10.33 4.36 0.46
N TYR A 66 10.87 5.58 0.37
CA TYR A 66 10.15 6.85 0.09
C TYR A 66 9.03 7.19 1.09
N HIS A 67 9.18 6.82 2.37
CA HIS A 67 8.24 7.21 3.44
C HIS A 67 8.89 8.05 4.55
N VAL A 68 8.04 8.73 5.32
CA VAL A 68 8.37 9.32 6.61
C VAL A 68 7.44 8.79 7.68
N GLU A 69 7.98 8.51 8.87
CA GLU A 69 7.18 8.05 10.00
C GLU A 69 6.64 9.24 10.80
N VAL A 70 5.34 9.22 11.05
CA VAL A 70 4.63 10.18 11.91
C VAL A 70 3.65 9.40 12.77
N ASP A 71 3.77 9.54 14.09
CA ASP A 71 2.88 8.89 15.07
C ASP A 71 2.67 7.38 14.80
N LYS A 72 3.74 6.67 14.42
CA LYS A 72 3.75 5.24 14.07
C LYS A 72 2.98 4.88 12.78
N THR A 73 2.76 5.86 11.91
CA THR A 73 2.22 5.69 10.57
C THR A 73 3.22 6.19 9.54
N PHE A 74 3.40 5.43 8.46
CA PHE A 74 4.33 5.77 7.38
C PHE A 74 3.59 6.50 6.26
N TYR A 75 3.96 7.75 6.00
CA TYR A 75 3.38 8.57 4.95
C TYR A 75 4.34 8.66 3.77
N SER A 76 3.86 8.33 2.57
CA SER A 76 4.67 8.42 1.35
C SER A 76 5.06 9.86 1.03
N VAL A 77 6.24 10.04 0.46
CA VAL A 77 6.76 11.29 -0.07
C VAL A 77 7.35 11.07 -1.46
N PRO A 78 7.45 12.08 -2.32
CA PRO A 78 8.10 11.94 -3.62
C PRO A 78 9.46 11.26 -3.51
N HIS A 79 9.66 10.15 -4.22
CA HIS A 79 10.87 9.31 -4.13
C HIS A 79 12.19 10.06 -4.41
N VAL A 80 12.12 11.20 -5.09
CA VAL A 80 13.28 12.09 -5.31
C VAL A 80 13.87 12.63 -4.00
N LEU A 81 13.11 12.57 -2.90
CA LEU A 81 13.51 13.03 -1.57
C LEU A 81 14.11 11.93 -0.69
N ILE A 82 14.30 10.71 -1.20
CA ILE A 82 14.92 9.61 -0.43
C ILE A 82 16.23 10.07 0.22
N GLY A 83 16.37 9.83 1.52
CA GLY A 83 17.55 10.19 2.31
C GLY A 83 17.64 11.67 2.70
N ARG A 84 16.77 12.55 2.18
CA ARG A 84 16.70 13.97 2.56
C ARG A 84 15.97 14.15 3.90
N ARG A 85 16.19 15.30 4.55
CA ARG A 85 15.40 15.73 5.72
C ARG A 85 14.27 16.63 5.24
N VAL A 86 13.09 16.43 5.80
CA VAL A 86 11.87 17.18 5.50
C VAL A 86 11.24 17.69 6.78
N ASP A 87 10.56 18.82 6.68
CA ASP A 87 9.76 19.39 7.77
C ASP A 87 8.32 18.87 7.67
N ILE A 88 7.76 18.49 8.79
CA ILE A 88 6.42 17.91 8.87
C ILE A 88 5.59 18.82 9.76
N ARG A 89 4.53 19.39 9.18
CA ARG A 89 3.50 20.13 9.90
C ARG A 89 2.34 19.19 10.18
N LEU A 90 2.06 18.99 11.46
CA LEU A 90 1.03 18.11 11.97
C LEU A 90 -0.12 18.93 12.52
N THR A 91 -1.27 18.85 11.86
CA THR A 91 -2.52 19.39 12.39
C THR A 91 -3.37 18.26 12.96
N TYR A 92 -4.54 18.59 13.51
CA TYR A 92 -5.48 17.56 13.97
C TYR A 92 -6.05 16.71 12.83
N ARG A 93 -6.02 17.22 11.58
CA ARG A 93 -6.60 16.58 10.39
C ARG A 93 -5.59 16.13 9.35
N ALA A 94 -4.42 16.75 9.30
CA ALA A 94 -3.50 16.56 8.20
C ALA A 94 -2.05 16.39 8.66
N VAL A 95 -1.30 15.67 7.85
CA VAL A 95 0.15 15.57 7.87
C VAL A 95 0.64 16.23 6.59
N GLU A 96 1.18 17.43 6.71
CA GLU A 96 1.76 18.18 5.60
C GLU A 96 3.28 18.08 5.66
N ILE A 97 3.90 17.79 4.51
CA ILE A 97 5.34 17.55 4.41
C ILE A 97 5.93 18.62 3.50
N PHE A 98 6.98 19.26 4.00
CA PHE A 98 7.68 20.37 3.37
C PHE A 98 9.14 20.02 3.13
N PHE A 99 9.64 20.42 1.98
CA PHE A 99 11.06 20.39 1.65
C PHE A 99 11.43 21.75 1.07
N ASP A 100 12.46 22.39 1.63
CA ASP A 100 12.91 23.72 1.19
C ASP A 100 11.77 24.75 1.15
N HIS A 101 11.02 24.84 2.25
CA HIS A 101 9.85 25.72 2.43
C HIS A 101 8.68 25.51 1.45
N LYS A 102 8.72 24.47 0.60
CA LYS A 102 7.64 24.09 -0.32
C LYS A 102 6.93 22.85 0.17
N ARG A 103 5.59 22.87 0.17
CA ARG A 103 4.80 21.68 0.50
C ARG A 103 4.92 20.66 -0.63
N VAL A 104 5.49 19.50 -0.34
CA VAL A 104 5.73 18.42 -1.30
C VAL A 104 4.70 17.30 -1.21
N ALA A 105 4.06 17.14 -0.05
CA ALA A 105 2.99 16.16 0.14
C ALA A 105 2.01 16.63 1.23
N SER A 106 0.77 16.15 1.15
CA SER A 106 -0.25 16.37 2.17
C SER A 106 -1.12 15.12 2.28
N HIS A 107 -1.31 14.64 3.51
CA HIS A 107 -2.05 13.42 3.80
C HIS A 107 -3.10 13.69 4.88
N ILE A 108 -4.20 12.94 4.84
CA ILE A 108 -5.14 12.90 5.96
C ILE A 108 -4.45 12.20 7.13
N ARG A 109 -4.47 12.81 8.31
CA ARG A 109 -3.88 12.25 9.52
C ARG A 109 -4.71 11.07 9.99
N SER A 110 -4.09 9.90 10.04
CA SER A 110 -4.70 8.71 10.62
C SER A 110 -4.49 8.71 12.14
N SER A 111 -5.58 8.48 12.88
CA SER A 111 -5.55 8.34 14.35
C SER A 111 -5.26 6.91 14.81
N GLN A 112 -5.30 5.95 13.90
CA GLN A 112 -4.96 4.55 14.18
C GLN A 112 -3.47 4.37 13.89
N ARG A 113 -2.81 3.41 14.57
CA ARG A 113 -1.46 2.95 14.18
C ARG A 113 -1.56 2.21 12.84
N SER A 114 -1.78 2.99 11.78
CA SER A 114 -1.96 2.54 10.41
C SER A 114 -0.59 2.32 9.81
N GLY A 115 -0.40 1.24 9.05
CA GLY A 115 0.87 0.92 8.41
C GLY A 115 1.36 2.01 7.45
N HIS A 116 1.12 1.84 6.15
CA HIS A 116 1.60 2.77 5.12
C HIS A 116 0.44 3.49 4.44
N ILE A 117 0.55 4.80 4.29
CA ILE A 117 -0.35 5.67 3.52
C ILE A 117 0.39 6.11 2.27
N ILE A 118 0.00 5.51 1.16
CA ILE A 118 0.73 5.56 -0.11
C ILE A 118 -0.08 6.38 -1.12
N VAL A 119 0.59 7.36 -1.73
CA VAL A 119 0.11 8.09 -2.90
C VAL A 119 0.91 7.61 -4.10
N ASN A 120 0.24 7.10 -5.13
CA ASN A 120 0.89 6.47 -6.30
C ASN A 120 1.88 7.41 -7.00
N GLU A 121 1.58 8.71 -7.04
CA GLU A 121 2.43 9.75 -7.65
C GLU A 121 3.80 9.89 -6.97
N HIS A 122 3.90 9.52 -5.69
CA HIS A 122 5.16 9.59 -4.95
C HIS A 122 6.14 8.48 -5.35
N MET A 123 5.63 7.34 -5.82
CA MET A 123 6.44 6.18 -6.19
C MET A 123 7.29 6.46 -7.44
N PRO A 124 8.47 5.83 -7.58
CA PRO A 124 9.21 5.80 -8.85
C PRO A 124 8.38 5.14 -9.95
N LYS A 125 8.53 5.58 -11.21
CA LYS A 125 7.81 4.99 -12.38
C LYS A 125 7.95 3.47 -12.47
N ALA A 126 9.10 2.92 -12.09
CA ALA A 126 9.31 1.48 -12.05
C ALA A 126 8.37 0.82 -11.03
N HIS A 127 8.25 1.36 -9.82
CA HIS A 127 7.35 0.85 -8.79
C HIS A 127 5.89 1.12 -9.12
N GLN A 128 5.54 2.27 -9.70
CA GLN A 128 4.16 2.59 -10.14
C GLN A 128 3.60 1.53 -11.10
N ARG A 129 4.43 0.99 -12.00
CA ARG A 129 4.03 -0.09 -12.93
C ARG A 129 3.62 -1.38 -12.21
N TYR A 130 4.13 -1.60 -11.00
CA TYR A 130 3.81 -2.77 -10.18
C TYR A 130 2.88 -2.46 -9.00
N ALA A 131 2.67 -1.17 -8.65
CA ALA A 131 1.91 -0.75 -7.47
C ALA A 131 0.46 -1.26 -7.46
N ASN A 132 -0.16 -1.38 -8.64
CA ASN A 132 -1.51 -1.93 -8.80
C ASN A 132 -1.53 -3.46 -9.00
N THR A 133 -0.36 -4.10 -9.02
CA THR A 133 -0.23 -5.54 -9.29
C THR A 133 -0.21 -6.29 -7.97
N THR A 134 -1.39 -6.79 -7.60
CA THR A 134 -1.57 -7.67 -6.46
C THR A 134 -1.64 -9.13 -6.94
N PRO A 135 -1.37 -10.12 -6.07
CA PRO A 135 -1.62 -11.53 -6.39
C PRO A 135 -3.06 -11.76 -6.85
N HIS A 136 -4.01 -11.04 -6.25
CA HIS A 136 -5.42 -11.12 -6.60
C HIS A 136 -5.70 -10.60 -8.01
N THR A 137 -5.12 -9.47 -8.41
CA THR A 137 -5.29 -8.95 -9.77
C THR A 137 -4.66 -9.86 -10.81
N LEU A 138 -3.47 -10.41 -10.53
CA LEU A 138 -2.79 -11.37 -11.41
C LEU A 138 -3.59 -12.66 -11.60
N ARG A 139 -4.12 -13.25 -10.51
CA ARG A 139 -4.98 -14.43 -10.59
C ARG A 139 -6.26 -14.15 -11.38
N ARG A 140 -6.88 -12.99 -11.16
CA ARG A 140 -8.10 -12.59 -11.89
C ARG A 140 -7.84 -12.40 -13.39
N GLU A 141 -6.70 -11.84 -13.78
CA GLU A 141 -6.32 -11.71 -15.19
C GLU A 141 -5.99 -13.07 -15.82
N ALA A 142 -5.29 -13.94 -15.10
CA ALA A 142 -4.99 -15.30 -15.55
C ALA A 142 -6.26 -16.12 -15.80
N ALA A 143 -7.26 -16.02 -14.91
CA ALA A 143 -8.54 -16.69 -15.06
C ALA A 143 -9.36 -16.23 -16.28
N LYS A 144 -9.09 -15.03 -16.82
CA LYS A 144 -9.70 -14.57 -18.09
C LYS A 144 -9.08 -15.23 -19.32
N VAL A 145 -7.84 -15.71 -19.20
CA VAL A 145 -7.17 -16.47 -20.27
C VAL A 145 -7.63 -17.92 -20.22
N GLY A 146 -7.59 -18.54 -19.03
CA GLY A 146 -8.09 -19.89 -18.81
C GLY A 146 -7.63 -20.51 -17.49
N THR A 147 -8.06 -21.74 -17.26
CA THR A 147 -7.88 -22.48 -16.01
C THR A 147 -6.41 -22.88 -15.79
N ASN A 148 -5.74 -23.39 -16.82
CA ASN A 148 -4.34 -23.79 -16.77
C ASN A 148 -3.43 -22.57 -16.57
N THR A 149 -3.75 -21.44 -17.20
CA THR A 149 -3.04 -20.18 -16.97
C THR A 149 -3.19 -19.72 -15.52
N ALA A 150 -4.39 -19.80 -14.93
CA ALA A 150 -4.62 -19.45 -13.53
C ALA A 150 -3.81 -20.34 -12.57
N ILE A 151 -3.83 -21.66 -12.79
CA ILE A 151 -3.06 -22.64 -11.99
C ILE A 151 -1.55 -22.38 -12.13
N PHE A 152 -1.07 -22.12 -13.34
CA PHE A 152 0.34 -21.82 -13.59
C PHE A 152 0.79 -20.57 -12.84
N ILE A 153 0.03 -19.48 -12.92
CA ILE A 153 0.34 -18.22 -12.23
C ILE A 153 0.29 -18.42 -10.72
N GLU A 154 -0.66 -19.19 -10.19
CA GLU A 154 -0.70 -19.50 -8.77
C GLU A 154 0.55 -20.28 -8.31
N ARG A 155 0.93 -21.34 -9.02
CA ARG A 155 2.14 -22.11 -8.69
C ARG A 155 3.40 -21.25 -8.80
N LEU A 156 3.52 -20.44 -9.85
CA LEU A 156 4.63 -19.52 -10.07
C LEU A 156 4.79 -18.51 -8.92
N LEU A 157 3.70 -18.05 -8.32
CA LEU A 157 3.71 -17.13 -7.19
C LEU A 157 4.01 -17.83 -5.85
N CYS A 158 3.62 -19.09 -5.70
CA CYS A 158 3.83 -19.87 -4.47
C CYS A 158 5.22 -20.52 -4.37
N ASP A 159 5.86 -20.85 -5.51
CA ASP A 159 7.18 -21.50 -5.56
C ASP A 159 8.34 -20.58 -5.15
N ARG A 160 8.09 -19.26 -5.06
CA ARG A 160 9.09 -18.26 -4.67
C ARG A 160 9.00 -17.95 -3.16
N PRO A 161 10.15 -17.85 -2.45
CA PRO A 161 10.17 -17.54 -1.02
C PRO A 161 9.56 -16.17 -0.70
N HIS A 162 9.58 -15.23 -1.65
CA HIS A 162 8.87 -13.95 -1.55
C HIS A 162 7.96 -13.77 -2.78
N ARG A 163 6.64 -13.73 -2.57
CA ARG A 163 5.62 -13.65 -3.64
C ARG A 163 5.85 -12.48 -4.60
N GLU A 164 6.36 -11.37 -4.11
CA GLU A 164 6.67 -10.16 -4.89
C GLU A 164 7.72 -10.41 -6.00
N GLN A 165 8.64 -11.36 -5.78
CA GLN A 165 9.64 -11.76 -6.79
C GLN A 165 9.00 -12.48 -7.98
N GLY A 166 7.81 -13.08 -7.79
CA GLY A 166 7.04 -13.76 -8.84
C GLY A 166 6.18 -12.81 -9.69
N TYR A 167 5.91 -11.58 -9.25
CA TYR A 167 4.97 -10.67 -9.92
C TYR A 167 5.41 -10.30 -11.33
N ARG A 168 6.70 -9.99 -11.52
CA ARG A 168 7.25 -9.65 -12.84
C ARG A 168 7.16 -10.83 -13.81
N SER A 169 7.43 -12.04 -13.34
CA SER A 169 7.32 -13.26 -14.15
C SER A 169 5.87 -13.55 -14.52
N ALA A 170 4.94 -13.43 -13.57
CA ALA A 170 3.51 -13.61 -13.78
C ALA A 170 2.95 -12.62 -14.81
N GLN A 171 3.26 -11.33 -14.67
CA GLN A 171 2.91 -10.32 -15.67
C GLN A 171 3.53 -10.61 -17.04
N GLY A 172 4.80 -11.04 -17.06
CA GLY A 172 5.49 -11.42 -18.28
C GLY A 172 4.74 -12.51 -19.03
N VAL A 173 4.28 -13.54 -18.33
CA VAL A 173 3.48 -14.63 -18.90
C VAL A 173 2.14 -14.12 -19.44
N LEU A 174 1.39 -13.33 -18.65
CA LEU A 174 0.12 -12.74 -19.11
C LEU A 174 0.29 -11.81 -20.32
N SER A 175 1.44 -11.14 -20.44
CA SER A 175 1.76 -10.29 -21.60
C SER A 175 1.92 -11.07 -22.91
N LEU A 176 2.18 -12.38 -22.84
CA LEU A 176 2.31 -13.24 -24.02
C LEU A 176 0.97 -13.44 -24.75
N ALA A 177 -0.16 -13.34 -24.05
CA ALA A 177 -1.49 -13.41 -24.67
C ALA A 177 -1.67 -12.33 -25.75
N ARG A 178 -1.04 -11.16 -25.59
CA ARG A 178 -1.08 -10.08 -26.59
C ARG A 178 -0.32 -10.41 -27.87
N ARG A 179 0.67 -11.31 -27.80
CA ARG A 179 1.56 -11.67 -28.91
C ARG A 179 1.17 -12.99 -29.58
N TYR A 180 0.62 -13.93 -28.82
CA TYR A 180 0.37 -15.30 -29.28
C TYR A 180 -1.09 -15.73 -29.14
N GLU A 181 -2.01 -14.83 -28.77
CA GLU A 181 -3.42 -15.14 -28.48
C GLU A 181 -3.61 -15.90 -27.16
N SER A 182 -4.79 -15.74 -26.55
CA SER A 182 -5.10 -16.33 -25.24
C SER A 182 -5.14 -17.86 -25.27
N ASP A 183 -5.70 -18.45 -26.32
CA ASP A 183 -5.87 -19.90 -26.44
C ASP A 183 -4.53 -20.64 -26.52
N ARG A 184 -3.57 -20.07 -27.25
CA ARG A 184 -2.21 -20.63 -27.32
C ARG A 184 -1.48 -20.50 -25.99
N LEU A 185 -1.68 -19.38 -25.28
CA LEU A 185 -1.08 -19.19 -23.96
C LEU A 185 -1.62 -20.24 -22.98
N GLU A 186 -2.92 -20.52 -23.02
CA GLU A 186 -3.55 -21.54 -22.17
C GLU A 186 -2.96 -22.94 -22.40
N LEU A 187 -2.81 -23.36 -23.66
CA LEU A 187 -2.18 -24.64 -24.03
C LEU A 187 -0.69 -24.68 -23.67
N ALA A 188 0.02 -23.55 -23.81
CA ALA A 188 1.41 -23.46 -23.40
C ALA A 188 1.58 -23.58 -21.88
N CYS A 189 0.68 -22.97 -21.10
CA CYS A 189 0.64 -23.10 -19.65
C CYS A 189 0.29 -24.54 -19.22
N GLU A 190 -0.65 -25.19 -19.89
CA GLU A 190 -0.94 -26.62 -19.68
C GLU A 190 0.30 -27.48 -19.88
N ARG A 191 0.98 -27.32 -21.03
CA ARG A 191 2.17 -28.09 -21.34
C ARG A 191 3.31 -27.81 -20.35
N ALA A 192 3.47 -26.56 -19.92
CA ALA A 192 4.45 -26.18 -18.91
C ALA A 192 4.16 -26.80 -17.53
N LEU A 193 2.87 -26.93 -17.16
CA LEU A 193 2.45 -27.60 -15.92
C LEU A 193 2.75 -29.10 -15.95
N VAL A 194 2.54 -29.76 -17.09
CA VAL A 194 2.82 -31.21 -17.26
C VAL A 194 4.30 -31.52 -17.03
N ILE A 195 5.21 -30.69 -17.57
CA ILE A 195 6.66 -30.87 -17.40
C ILE A 195 7.23 -30.17 -16.16
N ASN A 196 6.35 -29.64 -15.28
CA ASN A 196 6.69 -28.89 -14.08
C ASN A 196 7.69 -27.72 -14.30
N ALA A 197 7.60 -27.04 -15.46
CA ALA A 197 8.51 -25.96 -15.84
C ALA A 197 7.91 -24.57 -15.50
N LEU A 198 8.02 -24.17 -14.24
CA LEU A 198 7.41 -22.95 -13.68
C LEU A 198 8.25 -21.68 -13.92
N SER A 199 8.48 -21.32 -15.19
CA SER A 199 9.18 -20.08 -15.54
C SER A 199 8.59 -19.38 -16.77
N TYR A 200 8.76 -18.05 -16.84
CA TYR A 200 8.41 -17.28 -18.03
C TYR A 200 9.14 -17.79 -19.28
N SER A 201 10.43 -18.11 -19.17
CA SER A 201 11.24 -18.63 -20.27
C SER A 201 10.70 -19.94 -20.82
N SER A 202 10.18 -20.82 -19.97
CA SER A 202 9.61 -22.10 -20.37
C SER A 202 8.37 -21.90 -21.23
N VAL A 203 7.40 -21.09 -20.76
CA VAL A 203 6.18 -20.77 -21.51
C VAL A 203 6.50 -20.04 -22.82
N ALA A 204 7.41 -19.06 -22.77
CA ALA A 204 7.83 -18.33 -23.97
C ALA A 204 8.52 -19.23 -25.00
N ASN A 205 9.32 -20.20 -24.57
CA ASN A 205 9.96 -21.16 -25.46
C ASN A 205 8.94 -22.12 -26.07
N ILE A 206 7.99 -22.64 -25.29
CA ILE A 206 6.89 -23.50 -25.77
C ILE A 206 6.10 -22.80 -26.88
N LEU A 207 5.74 -21.53 -26.68
CA LEU A 207 5.01 -20.73 -27.67
C LEU A 207 5.86 -20.43 -28.92
N ARG A 208 7.15 -20.14 -28.74
CA ARG A 208 8.07 -19.83 -29.85
C ARG A 208 8.33 -21.04 -30.73
N SER A 209 8.50 -22.23 -30.14
CA SER A 209 8.72 -23.47 -30.88
C SER A 209 7.42 -24.14 -31.35
N GLY A 210 6.24 -23.58 -31.02
CA GLY A 210 4.95 -24.13 -31.41
C GLY A 210 4.60 -25.44 -30.70
N LEU A 211 5.25 -25.76 -29.58
CA LEU A 211 5.02 -26.99 -28.82
C LEU A 211 3.62 -27.02 -28.18
N ASP A 212 2.98 -25.87 -28.03
CA ASP A 212 1.57 -25.74 -27.65
C ASP A 212 0.61 -26.40 -28.65
N ARG A 213 1.03 -26.59 -29.91
CA ARG A 213 0.24 -27.22 -30.99
C ARG A 213 0.64 -28.67 -31.25
N ALA A 214 1.73 -29.14 -30.66
CA ALA A 214 2.19 -30.50 -30.83
C ALA A 214 1.35 -31.46 -29.98
N PRO A 215 1.10 -32.71 -30.43
CA PRO A 215 0.39 -33.69 -29.62
C PRO A 215 1.03 -33.82 -28.22
N ALA A 216 0.16 -34.05 -27.22
CA ALA A 216 0.59 -34.18 -25.84
C ALA A 216 1.69 -35.24 -25.74
N MET A 217 2.76 -34.97 -24.98
CA MET A 217 3.74 -35.98 -24.63
C MET A 217 3.06 -37.01 -23.72
N SER A 218 2.43 -38.01 -24.32
CA SER A 218 2.13 -39.26 -23.67
C SER A 218 3.45 -40.01 -23.52
N GLU A 219 4.20 -39.70 -22.46
CA GLU A 219 5.21 -40.66 -22.01
C GLU A 219 4.48 -41.78 -21.28
N ALA A 220 4.08 -42.79 -22.06
CA ALA A 220 4.04 -44.14 -21.51
C ALA A 220 5.47 -44.44 -21.06
N VAL A 221 5.72 -44.44 -19.75
CA VAL A 221 6.97 -44.89 -19.15
C VAL A 221 7.21 -46.31 -19.63
N LYS A 222 8.05 -46.47 -20.67
CA LYS A 222 8.50 -47.80 -21.07
C LYS A 222 9.35 -48.33 -19.92
N PRO A 223 9.05 -49.50 -19.35
CA PRO A 223 9.88 -50.07 -18.31
C PRO A 223 11.31 -50.17 -18.85
N ALA A 224 12.28 -49.72 -18.05
CA ALA A 224 13.68 -49.83 -18.40
C ALA A 224 14.00 -51.30 -18.73
N PRO A 225 14.72 -51.58 -19.84
CA PRO A 225 15.07 -52.95 -20.18
C PRO A 225 15.85 -53.58 -19.02
N PRO A 226 15.54 -54.82 -18.63
CA PRO A 226 16.19 -55.47 -17.50
C PRO A 226 17.69 -55.56 -17.77
N HIS A 227 18.50 -54.94 -16.90
CA HIS A 227 19.96 -55.00 -16.97
C HIS A 227 20.54 -55.56 -15.67
N GLY A 228 21.52 -56.47 -15.79
CA GLY A 228 22.13 -57.18 -14.66
C GLY A 228 22.95 -56.32 -13.68
N ASN A 229 23.04 -55.01 -13.91
CA ASN A 229 23.79 -54.08 -13.08
C ASN A 229 23.01 -53.55 -11.86
N ILE A 230 21.75 -53.96 -11.66
CA ILE A 230 21.00 -53.64 -10.44
C ILE A 230 21.39 -54.65 -9.35
N ARG A 231 22.39 -54.31 -8.55
CA ARG A 231 22.75 -55.09 -7.36
C ARG A 231 21.75 -54.77 -6.25
N GLY A 232 20.96 -55.76 -5.88
CA GLY A 232 19.95 -55.63 -4.84
C GLY A 232 20.55 -55.36 -3.46
N LYS A 233 19.70 -54.95 -2.52
CA LYS A 233 20.04 -54.62 -1.12
C LYS A 233 20.86 -55.70 -0.40
N THR A 234 20.77 -56.95 -0.86
CA THR A 234 21.52 -58.11 -0.35
C THR A 234 23.02 -58.10 -0.67
N TYR A 235 23.51 -57.24 -1.56
CA TYR A 235 24.93 -57.20 -1.94
C TYR A 235 25.85 -56.51 -0.91
N TYR A 236 25.29 -55.76 0.04
CA TYR A 236 26.04 -54.98 1.04
C TYR A 236 25.91 -55.50 2.48
N GLN A 237 25.63 -56.81 2.66
CA GLN A 237 25.63 -57.46 3.98
C GLN A 237 27.00 -58.03 4.33
#